data_AF-A0A9W9KNC9-F1
#
_entry.id   AF-A0A9W9KNC9-F1
#
_cell.length_a   1.000
_cell.length_b   1.000
_cell.length_c   1.000
_cell.angle_alpha   90.00
_cell.angle_beta   90.00
_cell.angle_gamma   90.00
#
_symmetry.space_group_name_H-M   'P 1'
#
loop_
_entity.id
_entity.type
_entity.pdbx_description
1 polymer ?
#
loop_
_entity_poly.entity_id
_entity_poly.type
_entity_poly.pdbx_seq_one_letter_code
_entity_poly.pdbx_strand_id
1 'polypeptide(L)'
;MASILFECFIVNSAVARYGHRAYVGPARTDPDHIRKYTDEVAEYDYKQAISTIQRDNALAMGKGVQNRYYETIFWKVILKGAALIDPSSLPSAKGPADGFTMVEKAATKRFMEDAGYRLGAENQRQCRIFWRNLLKMRELGIEKVLYYRTKEFDSYCKGYPKTSKTSLVDTIKKWEAQYRPHIEQLETQLLRLGKGDLARVSDLDNPQVTERLKVQESCWNCAGNEWAFLTEEESYKEIGLQTFSPDMVCALYDNQVVSESGGDKSSFTFLLPKDDSSSLLVCSIIPVHEGDFLGVFSGKIRFSETWSPTHGIRGPVDNLWLDYSQVTGTLNQMLVSEPGGSANVRTHWELIYDDVDTENCTSWRVSVKASKPIMPFEPLVREAAQQEQYVLHLSPEHAKRGFLELCETD
;
A
#
# COMPACT_ATOMS: atom_id res chain seq x y z
N MET A 1 5.65 8.82 -7.98
CA MET A 1 5.88 7.44 -7.50
C MET A 1 4.99 7.11 -6.32
N ALA A 2 4.93 7.96 -5.28
CA ALA A 2 3.96 7.77 -4.19
C ALA A 2 2.53 7.53 -4.72
N SER A 3 2.04 8.37 -5.64
CA SER A 3 0.72 8.21 -6.25
C SER A 3 0.51 6.90 -7.04
N ILE A 4 1.57 6.34 -7.64
CA ILE A 4 1.50 5.04 -8.34
C ILE A 4 1.37 3.90 -7.32
N LEU A 5 2.08 3.99 -6.18
CA LEU A 5 1.96 3.03 -5.08
C LEU A 5 0.57 3.11 -4.44
N PHE A 6 0.01 4.31 -4.28
CA PHE A 6 -1.37 4.48 -3.83
C PHE A 6 -2.38 3.93 -4.83
N GLU A 7 -2.21 4.16 -6.13
CA GLU A 7 -3.09 3.57 -7.15
C GLU A 7 -3.00 2.03 -7.13
N CYS A 8 -1.79 1.49 -6.96
CA CYS A 8 -1.58 0.06 -6.74
C CYS A 8 -2.33 -0.44 -5.51
N PHE A 9 -2.26 0.29 -4.40
CA PHE A 9 -2.98 -0.04 -3.19
C PHE A 9 -4.49 -0.06 -3.40
N ILE A 10 -5.06 0.99 -4.00
CA ILE A 10 -6.51 1.14 -4.21
C ILE A 10 -7.03 -0.02 -5.06
N VAL A 11 -6.37 -0.28 -6.20
CA VAL A 11 -6.78 -1.33 -7.13
C VAL A 11 -6.67 -2.70 -6.48
N ASN A 12 -5.53 -3.03 -5.86
CA ASN A 12 -5.31 -4.38 -5.33
C ASN A 12 -6.09 -4.64 -4.05
N SER A 13 -6.34 -3.62 -3.22
CA SER A 13 -7.24 -3.76 -2.07
C SER A 13 -8.66 -4.11 -2.49
N ALA A 14 -9.16 -3.49 -3.57
CA ALA A 14 -10.46 -3.82 -4.14
C ALA A 14 -10.45 -5.24 -4.73
N VAL A 15 -9.43 -5.60 -5.51
CA VAL A 15 -9.32 -6.94 -6.11
C VAL A 15 -9.20 -8.05 -5.07
N ALA A 16 -8.41 -7.84 -4.02
CA ALA A 16 -8.15 -8.85 -2.99
C ALA A 16 -9.41 -9.26 -2.23
N ARG A 17 -10.35 -8.32 -2.01
CA ARG A 17 -11.62 -8.59 -1.31
C ARG A 17 -12.65 -9.34 -2.14
N TYR A 18 -12.66 -9.14 -3.45
CA TYR A 18 -13.75 -9.65 -4.32
C TYR A 18 -13.27 -10.65 -5.39
N GLY A 19 -11.97 -10.94 -5.38
CA GLY A 19 -11.30 -11.97 -6.16
C GLY A 19 -10.93 -11.55 -7.59
N HIS A 20 -9.96 -12.26 -8.17
CA HIS A 20 -9.68 -12.22 -9.61
C HIS A 20 -10.80 -12.93 -10.38
N ARG A 21 -11.96 -12.29 -10.53
CA ARG A 21 -12.97 -12.79 -11.45
C ARG A 21 -12.68 -12.23 -12.84
N ALA A 22 -12.45 -13.14 -13.79
CA ALA A 22 -12.48 -12.82 -15.20
C ALA A 22 -13.92 -12.50 -15.61
N TYR A 23 -14.42 -11.31 -15.25
CA TYR A 23 -15.65 -10.82 -15.84
C TYR A 23 -15.33 -10.35 -17.27
N VAL A 24 -15.71 -11.17 -18.24
CA VAL A 24 -15.52 -10.92 -19.68
C VAL A 24 -16.74 -10.21 -20.28
N GLY A 25 -17.75 -9.87 -19.47
CA GLY A 25 -18.94 -9.17 -19.95
C GLY A 25 -18.69 -7.68 -20.22
N PRO A 26 -19.28 -7.09 -21.27
CA PRO A 26 -19.30 -5.64 -21.42
C PRO A 26 -20.10 -5.00 -20.28
N ALA A 27 -19.68 -3.82 -19.82
CA ALA A 27 -20.53 -2.99 -18.98
C ALA A 27 -21.85 -2.74 -19.73
N ARG A 28 -23.00 -3.01 -19.08
CA ARG A 28 -24.30 -2.81 -19.70
C ARG A 28 -24.56 -1.31 -19.81
N THR A 29 -24.80 -0.83 -21.02
CA THR A 29 -25.13 0.58 -21.30
C THR A 29 -26.61 0.80 -21.57
N ASP A 30 -27.41 -0.27 -21.58
CA ASP A 30 -28.86 -0.20 -21.78
C ASP A 30 -29.56 0.35 -20.53
N PRO A 31 -30.23 1.51 -20.61
CA PRO A 31 -30.90 2.15 -19.47
C PRO A 31 -31.96 1.27 -18.79
N ASP A 32 -32.63 0.38 -19.51
CA ASP A 32 -33.69 -0.45 -18.93
C ASP A 32 -33.09 -1.59 -18.09
N HIS A 33 -31.99 -2.16 -18.55
CA HIS A 33 -31.22 -3.11 -17.76
C HIS A 33 -30.54 -2.46 -16.55
N ILE A 34 -30.06 -1.23 -16.69
CA ILE A 34 -29.46 -0.47 -15.57
C ILE A 34 -30.52 -0.21 -14.49
N ARG A 35 -31.72 0.25 -14.89
CA ARG A 35 -32.83 0.49 -13.95
C ARG A 35 -33.24 -0.80 -13.26
N LYS A 36 -33.54 -1.85 -14.03
CA LYS A 36 -33.91 -3.15 -13.47
C LYS A 36 -32.87 -3.68 -12.48
N TYR A 37 -31.59 -3.60 -12.81
CA TYR A 37 -30.52 -4.04 -11.91
C TYR A 37 -30.44 -3.19 -10.64
N THR A 38 -30.64 -1.87 -10.76
CA THR A 38 -30.66 -0.96 -9.60
C THR A 38 -31.83 -1.27 -8.68
N ASP A 39 -33.02 -1.52 -9.24
CA ASP A 39 -34.20 -1.91 -8.48
C ASP A 39 -33.99 -3.27 -7.77
N GLU A 40 -33.40 -4.26 -8.46
CA GLU A 40 -33.03 -5.55 -7.87
C GLU A 40 -32.07 -5.39 -6.66
N VAL A 41 -31.05 -4.55 -6.76
CA VAL A 41 -30.11 -4.29 -5.64
C VAL A 41 -30.78 -3.55 -4.49
N ALA A 42 -31.77 -2.69 -4.77
CA ALA A 42 -32.52 -1.97 -3.73
C ALA A 42 -33.43 -2.90 -2.90
N GLU A 43 -33.80 -4.06 -3.44
CA GLU A 43 -34.57 -5.08 -2.71
C GLU A 43 -33.70 -5.98 -1.80
N TYR A 44 -32.38 -5.89 -1.90
CA TYR A 44 -31.46 -6.70 -1.07
C TYR A 44 -31.43 -6.23 0.39
N ASP A 45 -31.08 -7.14 1.29
CA ASP A 45 -30.73 -6.75 2.65
C ASP A 45 -29.43 -5.91 2.67
N TYR A 46 -29.19 -5.17 3.75
CA TYR A 46 -28.05 -4.25 3.84
C TYR A 46 -26.71 -4.92 3.55
N LYS A 47 -26.46 -6.12 4.11
CA LYS A 47 -25.17 -6.82 3.91
C LYS A 47 -25.01 -7.28 2.47
N GLN A 48 -26.08 -7.77 1.85
CA GLN A 48 -26.11 -8.19 0.45
C GLN A 48 -25.95 -7.00 -0.51
N ALA A 49 -26.63 -5.88 -0.25
CA ALA A 49 -26.53 -4.66 -1.03
C ALA A 49 -25.10 -4.08 -0.99
N ILE A 50 -24.52 -3.96 0.21
CA ILE A 50 -23.14 -3.48 0.39
C ILE A 50 -22.14 -4.40 -0.33
N SER A 51 -22.24 -5.71 -0.17
CA SER A 51 -21.38 -6.68 -0.86
C SER A 51 -21.46 -6.54 -2.39
N THR A 52 -22.67 -6.33 -2.91
CA THR A 52 -22.91 -6.13 -4.35
C THR A 52 -22.32 -4.83 -4.86
N ILE A 53 -22.54 -3.71 -4.15
CA ILE A 53 -22.00 -2.39 -4.51
C ILE A 53 -20.48 -2.41 -4.50
N GLN A 54 -19.87 -2.97 -3.46
CA GLN A 54 -18.42 -3.04 -3.33
C GLN A 54 -17.78 -3.91 -4.44
N ARG A 55 -18.43 -5.02 -4.80
CA ARG A 55 -18.02 -5.87 -5.93
C ARG A 55 -18.03 -5.09 -7.25
N ASP A 56 -19.09 -4.35 -7.53
CA ASP A 56 -19.23 -3.60 -8.78
C ASP A 56 -18.20 -2.47 -8.86
N ASN A 57 -17.91 -1.81 -7.73
CA ASN A 57 -16.82 -0.84 -7.62
C ASN A 57 -15.46 -1.46 -7.95
N ALA A 58 -15.17 -2.66 -7.43
CA ALA A 58 -13.92 -3.36 -7.72
C ALA A 58 -13.79 -3.73 -9.22
N LEU A 59 -14.88 -4.16 -9.86
CA LEU A 59 -14.91 -4.42 -11.30
C LEU A 59 -14.66 -3.14 -12.11
N ALA A 60 -15.26 -2.02 -11.71
CA ALA A 60 -15.05 -0.72 -12.36
C ALA A 60 -13.58 -0.26 -12.24
N MET A 61 -12.95 -0.43 -11.07
CA MET A 61 -11.52 -0.14 -10.87
C MET A 61 -10.63 -1.01 -11.77
N GLY A 62 -10.88 -2.33 -11.81
CA GLY A 62 -10.17 -3.25 -12.69
C GLY A 62 -10.32 -2.87 -14.16
N LYS A 63 -11.52 -2.47 -14.60
CA LYS A 63 -11.76 -1.96 -15.95
C LYS A 63 -10.99 -0.66 -16.24
N GLY A 64 -10.89 0.24 -15.26
CA GLY A 64 -10.09 1.46 -15.36
C GLY A 64 -8.61 1.18 -15.61
N VAL A 65 -8.04 0.20 -14.90
CA VAL A 65 -6.66 -0.27 -15.12
C VAL A 65 -6.47 -0.87 -16.51
N GLN A 66 -7.38 -1.76 -16.94
CA GLN A 66 -7.35 -2.30 -18.30
C GLN A 66 -7.39 -1.22 -19.36
N ASN A 67 -8.29 -0.24 -19.22
CA ASN A 67 -8.43 0.86 -20.17
C ASN A 67 -7.14 1.69 -20.26
N ARG A 68 -6.52 2.05 -19.12
CA ARG A 68 -5.22 2.72 -19.10
C ARG A 68 -4.14 1.90 -19.81
N TYR A 69 -4.06 0.61 -19.52
CA TYR A 69 -3.09 -0.26 -20.17
C TYR A 69 -3.36 -0.42 -21.67
N TYR A 70 -4.62 -0.43 -22.13
CA TYR A 70 -4.97 -0.44 -23.55
C TYR A 70 -4.51 0.81 -24.30
N GLU A 71 -4.46 1.99 -23.67
CA GLU A 71 -3.97 3.18 -24.39
C GLU A 71 -2.51 3.05 -24.84
N THR A 72 -1.72 2.17 -24.22
CA THR A 72 -0.32 1.92 -24.60
C THR A 72 -0.18 1.35 -26.01
N ILE A 73 -1.26 0.80 -26.60
CA ILE A 73 -1.28 0.30 -27.97
C ILE A 73 -1.90 1.28 -28.97
N PHE A 74 -2.43 2.42 -28.54
CA PHE A 74 -3.12 3.35 -29.45
C PHE A 74 -2.19 3.85 -30.55
N TRP A 75 -0.94 4.18 -30.23
CA TRP A 75 0.02 4.58 -31.26
C TRP A 75 0.26 3.47 -32.29
N LYS A 76 0.30 2.20 -31.85
CA LYS A 76 0.42 1.05 -32.76
C LYS A 76 -0.79 0.92 -33.69
N VAL A 77 -1.99 1.21 -33.21
CA VAL A 77 -3.22 1.26 -34.04
C VAL A 77 -3.17 2.43 -35.02
N ILE A 78 -2.74 3.62 -34.57
CA ILE A 78 -2.56 4.80 -35.42
C ILE A 78 -1.56 4.53 -36.55
N LEU A 79 -0.45 3.85 -36.27
CA LEU A 79 0.54 3.48 -37.30
C LEU A 79 -0.07 2.55 -38.37
N LYS A 80 -0.97 1.64 -38.00
CA LYS A 80 -1.73 0.83 -38.98
C LYS A 80 -2.63 1.72 -39.84
N GLY A 81 -3.30 2.69 -39.25
CA GLY A 81 -4.12 3.67 -39.99
C GLY A 81 -3.28 4.55 -40.92
N ALA A 82 -2.09 4.97 -40.48
CA ALA A 82 -1.18 5.79 -41.28
C ALA A 82 -0.67 5.05 -42.52
N ALA A 83 -0.44 3.73 -42.42
CA ALA A 83 -0.02 2.90 -43.54
C ALA A 83 -1.07 2.79 -44.67
N LEU A 84 -2.34 3.14 -44.39
CA LEU A 84 -3.43 3.12 -45.36
C LEU A 84 -3.64 4.47 -46.07
N ILE A 85 -2.90 5.51 -45.68
CA ILE A 85 -3.05 6.86 -46.24
C ILE A 85 -2.01 7.05 -47.34
N ASP A 86 -2.47 7.40 -48.54
CA ASP A 86 -1.59 7.83 -49.63
C ASP A 86 -0.92 9.17 -49.25
N PRO A 87 0.42 9.21 -49.11
CA PRO A 87 1.13 10.45 -48.76
C PRO A 87 0.91 11.58 -49.77
N SER A 88 0.64 11.27 -51.04
CA SER A 88 0.43 12.25 -52.11
C SER A 88 -0.91 12.99 -51.99
N SER A 89 -1.87 12.40 -51.27
CA SER A 89 -3.20 12.99 -51.04
C SER A 89 -3.22 14.07 -49.94
N LEU A 90 -2.10 14.24 -49.21
CA LEU A 90 -2.02 15.14 -48.06
C LEU A 90 -1.36 16.48 -48.40
N PRO A 91 -1.78 17.57 -47.73
CA PRO A 91 -1.14 18.87 -47.89
C PRO A 91 0.32 18.81 -47.41
N SER A 92 1.18 19.62 -48.04
CA SER A 92 2.58 19.75 -47.63
C SER A 92 2.69 20.19 -46.17
N ALA A 93 3.69 19.64 -45.46
CA ALA A 93 3.94 19.98 -44.07
C ALA A 93 4.19 21.49 -43.92
N LYS A 94 3.50 22.13 -42.98
CA LYS A 94 3.69 23.53 -42.62
C LYS A 94 4.30 23.64 -41.22
N GLY A 95 5.28 24.54 -41.07
CA GLY A 95 5.94 24.83 -39.80
C GLY A 95 7.13 23.92 -39.46
N PRO A 96 7.74 24.11 -38.28
CA PRO A 96 8.92 23.35 -37.86
C PRO A 96 8.63 21.86 -37.72
N ALA A 97 9.64 21.02 -38.00
CA ALA A 97 9.54 19.58 -37.81
C ALA A 97 9.26 19.25 -36.33
N ASP A 98 8.10 18.66 -36.04
CA ASP A 98 7.68 18.25 -34.69
C ASP A 98 7.95 16.77 -34.41
N GLY A 99 8.62 16.08 -35.34
CA GLY A 99 8.95 14.66 -35.24
C GLY A 99 7.81 13.71 -35.58
N PHE A 100 6.79 14.19 -36.31
CA PHE A 100 5.70 13.38 -36.85
C PHE A 100 5.46 13.69 -38.34
N THR A 101 5.21 12.66 -39.12
CA THR A 101 4.86 12.75 -40.54
C THR A 101 3.42 13.27 -40.74
N MET A 102 3.11 13.76 -41.95
CA MET A 102 1.74 14.20 -42.27
C MET A 102 0.73 13.04 -42.23
N VAL A 103 1.13 11.84 -42.66
CA VAL A 103 0.29 10.62 -42.58
C VAL A 103 0.00 10.24 -41.13
N GLU A 104 0.98 10.30 -40.23
CA GLU A 104 0.76 10.05 -38.80
C GLU A 104 -0.17 11.10 -38.18
N LYS A 105 -0.03 12.37 -38.55
CA LYS A 105 -0.92 13.45 -38.07
C LYS A 105 -2.36 13.23 -38.54
N ALA A 106 -2.56 12.91 -39.81
CA ALA A 106 -3.86 12.62 -40.38
C ALA A 106 -4.51 11.37 -39.74
N ALA A 107 -3.75 10.28 -39.61
CA ALA A 107 -4.21 9.05 -38.96
C ALA A 107 -4.55 9.27 -37.48
N THR A 108 -3.78 10.08 -36.77
CA THR A 108 -4.09 10.42 -35.36
C THR A 108 -5.40 11.21 -35.27
N LYS A 109 -5.60 12.22 -36.13
CA LYS A 109 -6.84 12.99 -36.13
C LYS A 109 -8.04 12.08 -36.37
N ARG A 110 -7.95 11.19 -37.36
CA ARG A 110 -9.01 10.21 -37.66
C ARG A 110 -9.27 9.27 -36.49
N PHE A 111 -8.21 8.69 -35.91
CA PHE A 111 -8.35 7.84 -34.73
C PHE A 111 -9.02 8.57 -33.56
N MET A 112 -8.64 9.83 -33.31
CA MET A 112 -9.24 10.65 -32.26
C MET A 112 -10.72 10.91 -32.53
N GLU A 113 -11.11 11.17 -33.77
CA GLU A 113 -12.50 11.36 -34.17
C GLU A 113 -13.33 10.08 -33.97
N ASP A 114 -12.83 8.95 -34.51
CA ASP A 114 -13.48 7.64 -34.42
C ASP A 114 -13.59 7.14 -32.97
N ALA A 115 -12.61 7.45 -32.11
CA ALA A 115 -12.58 7.06 -30.71
C ALA A 115 -13.18 8.10 -29.74
N GLY A 116 -13.77 9.20 -30.24
CA GLY A 116 -14.48 10.19 -29.42
C GLY A 116 -13.60 11.16 -28.62
N TYR A 117 -12.34 11.37 -29.02
CA TYR A 117 -11.44 12.35 -28.42
C TYR A 117 -11.65 13.76 -29.00
N ARG A 118 -11.36 14.78 -28.17
CA ARG A 118 -11.44 16.19 -28.59
C ARG A 118 -10.40 16.52 -29.67
N LEU A 119 -10.82 17.19 -30.74
CA LEU A 119 -9.98 17.46 -31.92
C LEU A 119 -9.21 18.80 -31.87
N GLY A 120 -9.04 19.43 -30.70
CA GLY A 120 -8.25 20.67 -30.59
C GLY A 120 -6.79 20.46 -31.01
N ALA A 121 -6.19 21.41 -31.73
CA ALA A 121 -4.85 21.25 -32.33
C ALA A 121 -3.76 20.90 -31.31
N GLU A 122 -3.74 21.59 -30.16
CA GLU A 122 -2.78 21.28 -29.09
C GLU A 122 -3.08 19.92 -28.44
N ASN A 123 -4.36 19.57 -28.26
CA ASN A 123 -4.74 18.25 -27.74
C ASN A 123 -4.26 17.13 -28.66
N GLN A 124 -4.45 17.26 -29.97
CA GLN A 124 -3.96 16.27 -30.93
C GLN A 124 -2.43 16.11 -30.85
N ARG A 125 -1.70 17.22 -30.72
CA ARG A 125 -0.24 17.20 -30.56
C ARG A 125 0.18 16.47 -29.28
N GLN A 126 -0.45 16.80 -28.15
CA GLN A 126 -0.18 16.17 -26.86
C GLN A 126 -0.50 14.67 -26.89
N CYS A 127 -1.65 14.27 -27.42
CA CYS A 127 -2.04 12.87 -27.58
C CYS A 127 -1.03 12.07 -28.42
N ARG A 128 -0.56 12.61 -29.56
CA ARG A 128 0.47 11.95 -30.38
C ARG A 128 1.75 11.68 -29.62
N ILE A 129 2.28 12.70 -28.93
CA ILE A 129 3.51 12.60 -28.15
C ILE A 129 3.32 11.57 -27.04
N PHE A 130 2.22 11.69 -26.31
CA PHE A 130 1.91 10.82 -25.19
C PHE A 130 1.76 9.35 -25.61
N TRP A 131 0.89 9.03 -26.57
CA TRP A 131 0.67 7.65 -27.01
C TRP A 131 1.92 7.03 -27.65
N ARG A 132 2.72 7.80 -28.40
CA ARG A 132 3.99 7.31 -28.92
C ARG A 132 4.95 6.94 -27.79
N ASN A 133 5.03 7.74 -26.74
CA ASN A 133 5.89 7.47 -25.60
C ASN A 133 5.38 6.26 -24.79
N LEU A 134 4.06 6.12 -24.58
CA LEU A 134 3.49 4.96 -23.92
C LEU A 134 3.81 3.64 -24.67
N LEU A 135 3.72 3.64 -26.00
CA LEU A 135 4.09 2.46 -26.80
C LEU A 135 5.57 2.12 -26.60
N LYS A 136 6.47 3.10 -26.68
CA LYS A 136 7.91 2.89 -26.46
C LYS A 136 8.21 2.35 -25.07
N MET A 137 7.54 2.87 -24.04
CA MET A 137 7.69 2.38 -22.67
C MET A 137 7.29 0.90 -22.57
N ARG A 138 6.15 0.54 -23.16
CA ARG A 138 5.68 -0.85 -23.23
C ARG A 138 6.66 -1.77 -23.96
N GLU A 139 7.18 -1.34 -25.12
CA GLU A 139 8.14 -2.11 -25.92
C GLU A 139 9.47 -2.32 -25.18
N LEU A 140 9.82 -1.44 -24.24
CA LEU A 140 11.00 -1.58 -23.37
C LEU A 140 10.72 -2.38 -22.09
N GLY A 141 9.53 -2.98 -21.97
CA GLY A 141 9.14 -3.82 -20.84
C GLY A 141 8.81 -3.05 -19.56
N ILE A 142 8.49 -1.75 -19.65
CA ILE A 142 7.93 -1.00 -18.51
C ILE A 142 6.48 -1.44 -18.35
N GLU A 143 6.15 -2.02 -17.19
CA GLU A 143 4.86 -2.68 -16.99
C GLU A 143 4.14 -2.09 -15.78
N LYS A 144 4.72 -2.20 -14.57
CA LYS A 144 4.05 -1.83 -13.32
C LYS A 144 3.69 -0.35 -13.27
N VAL A 145 4.61 0.52 -13.69
CA VAL A 145 4.34 1.95 -13.81
C VAL A 145 3.22 2.23 -14.82
N LEU A 146 3.16 1.50 -15.94
CA LEU A 146 2.09 1.69 -16.93
C LEU A 146 0.73 1.17 -16.45
N TYR A 147 0.74 0.12 -15.63
CA TYR A 147 -0.47 -0.51 -15.08
C TYR A 147 -1.15 0.40 -14.04
N TYR A 148 -0.37 0.98 -13.13
CA TYR A 148 -0.85 1.83 -12.03
C TYR A 148 -0.66 3.33 -12.29
N ARG A 149 -0.52 3.74 -13.55
CA ARG A 149 -0.34 5.16 -13.86
C ARG A 149 -1.56 6.01 -13.48
N THR A 150 -1.28 7.22 -13.03
CA THR A 150 -2.30 8.19 -12.60
C THR A 150 -2.40 9.37 -13.58
N LYS A 151 -3.38 10.27 -13.35
CA LYS A 151 -3.52 11.49 -14.16
C LYS A 151 -2.34 12.43 -14.02
N GLU A 152 -1.70 12.46 -12.85
CA GLU A 152 -0.49 13.23 -12.56
C GLU A 152 0.68 12.68 -13.36
N PHE A 153 0.83 11.34 -13.42
CA PHE A 153 1.82 10.70 -14.28
C PHE A 153 1.59 11.05 -15.77
N ASP A 154 0.35 10.97 -16.24
CA ASP A 154 0.00 11.31 -17.61
C ASP A 154 0.31 12.77 -17.93
N SER A 155 0.02 13.67 -16.97
CA SER A 155 0.29 15.11 -17.07
C SER A 155 1.79 15.39 -17.08
N TYR A 156 2.56 14.72 -16.23
CA TYR A 156 4.02 14.77 -16.22
C TYR A 156 4.61 14.31 -17.56
N CYS A 157 4.11 13.21 -18.13
CA CYS A 157 4.56 12.71 -19.43
C CYS A 157 4.25 13.67 -20.58
N LYS A 158 3.09 14.32 -20.55
CA LYS A 158 2.68 15.33 -21.55
C LYS A 158 3.50 16.62 -21.43
N GLY A 159 3.79 17.05 -20.21
CA GLY A 159 4.57 18.25 -19.91
C GLY A 159 6.09 18.07 -19.93
N TYR A 160 6.60 16.86 -20.19
CA TYR A 160 8.03 16.56 -20.04
C TYR A 160 8.90 17.46 -20.94
N PRO A 161 9.89 18.19 -20.38
CA PRO A 161 10.69 19.14 -21.16
C PRO A 161 11.49 18.48 -22.27
N LYS A 162 11.36 18.99 -23.50
CA LYS A 162 12.16 18.54 -24.66
C LYS A 162 13.66 18.83 -24.51
N THR A 163 14.00 19.80 -23.66
CA THR A 163 15.39 20.21 -23.36
C THR A 163 16.02 19.38 -22.24
N SER A 164 15.29 18.41 -21.67
CA SER A 164 15.84 17.54 -20.64
C SER A 164 17.03 16.74 -21.19
N LYS A 165 18.09 16.63 -20.37
CA LYS A 165 19.29 15.84 -20.71
C LYS A 165 18.98 14.34 -20.82
N THR A 166 17.97 13.87 -20.10
CA THR A 166 17.53 12.47 -20.10
C THR A 166 16.20 12.38 -20.82
N SER A 167 15.98 11.34 -21.62
CA SER A 167 14.67 11.15 -22.24
C SER A 167 13.62 10.78 -21.20
N LEU A 168 12.35 11.11 -21.47
CA LEU A 168 11.23 10.68 -20.63
C LEU A 168 11.24 9.16 -20.42
N VAL A 169 11.42 8.41 -21.51
CA VAL A 169 11.36 6.95 -21.50
C VAL A 169 12.49 6.36 -20.64
N ASP A 170 13.71 6.88 -20.74
CA ASP A 170 14.83 6.44 -19.89
C ASP A 170 14.60 6.79 -18.42
N THR A 171 13.98 7.94 -18.14
CA THR A 171 13.60 8.34 -16.79
C THR A 171 12.59 7.37 -16.19
N ILE A 172 11.52 7.05 -16.93
CA ILE A 172 10.50 6.10 -16.47
C ILE A 172 11.07 4.69 -16.36
N LYS A 173 11.98 4.29 -17.25
CA LYS A 173 12.67 2.99 -17.16
C LYS A 173 13.46 2.85 -15.87
N LYS A 174 14.14 3.92 -15.43
CA LYS A 174 14.83 3.93 -14.13
C LYS A 174 13.85 3.79 -12.97
N TRP A 175 12.71 4.49 -13.02
CA TRP A 175 11.67 4.35 -11.99
C TRP A 175 11.09 2.94 -11.95
N GLU A 176 10.79 2.35 -13.11
CA GLU A 176 10.33 0.96 -13.18
C GLU A 176 11.36 0.00 -12.55
N ALA A 177 12.63 0.11 -12.92
CA ALA A 177 13.68 -0.75 -12.39
C ALA A 177 13.82 -0.60 -10.86
N GLN A 178 13.72 0.62 -10.34
CA GLN A 178 13.85 0.91 -8.91
C GLN A 178 12.62 0.48 -8.11
N TYR A 179 11.42 0.74 -8.60
CA TYR A 179 10.18 0.59 -7.81
C TYR A 179 9.37 -0.66 -8.13
N ARG A 180 9.65 -1.37 -9.24
CA ARG A 180 8.94 -2.61 -9.59
C ARG A 180 8.92 -3.63 -8.44
N PRO A 181 10.06 -3.95 -7.77
CA PRO A 181 10.05 -4.94 -6.69
C PRO A 181 9.11 -4.53 -5.55
N HIS A 182 9.07 -3.25 -5.20
CA HIS A 182 8.20 -2.72 -4.15
C HIS A 182 6.72 -2.72 -4.55
N ILE A 183 6.41 -2.47 -5.83
CA ILE A 183 5.04 -2.58 -6.35
C ILE A 183 4.59 -4.05 -6.29
N GLU A 184 5.42 -4.99 -6.72
CA GLU A 184 5.11 -6.44 -6.70
C GLU A 184 4.93 -6.97 -5.27
N GLN A 185 5.75 -6.48 -4.34
CA GLN A 185 5.62 -6.81 -2.92
C GLN A 185 4.30 -6.26 -2.36
N LEU A 186 3.94 -5.02 -2.68
CA LEU A 186 2.67 -4.42 -2.27
C LEU A 186 1.46 -5.15 -2.85
N GLU A 187 1.48 -5.51 -4.14
CA GLU A 187 0.44 -6.34 -4.76
C GLU A 187 0.25 -7.67 -4.01
N THR A 188 1.37 -8.36 -3.75
CA THR A 188 1.37 -9.65 -3.05
C THR A 188 0.80 -9.52 -1.65
N GLN A 189 1.25 -8.52 -0.89
CA GLN A 189 0.76 -8.27 0.47
C GLN A 189 -0.73 -8.00 0.49
N LEU A 190 -1.24 -7.15 -0.41
CA LEU A 190 -2.67 -6.82 -0.46
C LEU A 190 -3.54 -8.02 -0.84
N LEU A 191 -3.07 -8.85 -1.76
CA LEU A 191 -3.74 -10.10 -2.12
C LEU A 191 -3.78 -11.09 -0.95
N ARG A 192 -2.72 -11.15 -0.13
CA ARG A 192 -2.66 -12.01 1.07
C ARG A 192 -3.59 -11.48 2.17
N LEU A 193 -3.56 -10.17 2.41
CA LEU A 193 -4.47 -9.50 3.35
C LEU A 193 -5.94 -9.74 2.99
N GLY A 194 -6.31 -9.62 1.71
CA GLY A 194 -7.68 -9.90 1.27
C GLY A 194 -8.09 -11.38 1.38
N LYS A 195 -7.13 -12.30 1.49
CA LYS A 195 -7.36 -13.73 1.80
C LYS A 195 -7.40 -14.03 3.30
N GLY A 196 -7.30 -13.02 4.16
CA GLY A 196 -7.38 -13.15 5.61
C GLY A 196 -6.05 -13.21 6.34
N ASP A 197 -4.92 -12.96 5.68
CA ASP A 197 -3.59 -12.91 6.33
C ASP A 197 -3.37 -11.60 7.11
N LEU A 198 -4.21 -11.35 8.11
CA LEU A 198 -4.16 -10.13 8.93
C LEU A 198 -2.89 -10.05 9.77
N ALA A 199 -2.40 -11.20 10.26
CA ALA A 199 -1.17 -11.30 11.02
C ALA A 199 0.09 -11.10 10.18
N ARG A 200 -0.05 -11.05 8.84
CA ARG A 200 1.04 -10.95 7.85
C ARG A 200 2.06 -12.07 7.99
N VAL A 201 1.59 -13.29 8.22
CA VAL A 201 2.46 -14.48 8.28
C VAL A 201 3.18 -14.67 6.94
N SER A 202 2.57 -14.24 5.83
CA SER A 202 3.22 -14.28 4.51
C SER A 202 4.45 -13.40 4.37
N ASP A 203 4.73 -12.46 5.29
CA ASP A 203 6.01 -11.75 5.32
C ASP A 203 7.18 -12.72 5.56
N LEU A 204 6.94 -13.83 6.27
CA LEU A 204 7.92 -14.90 6.52
C LEU A 204 8.16 -15.81 5.31
N ASP A 205 7.26 -15.79 4.32
CA ASP A 205 7.44 -16.51 3.04
C ASP A 205 8.40 -15.78 2.09
N ASN A 206 8.69 -14.49 2.34
CA ASN A 206 9.58 -13.72 1.49
C ASN A 206 11.02 -14.24 1.65
N PRO A 207 11.65 -14.76 0.59
CA PRO A 207 12.99 -15.35 0.68
C PRO A 207 14.04 -14.41 1.29
N GLN A 208 13.92 -13.10 1.05
CA GLN A 208 14.84 -12.10 1.59
C GLN A 208 14.69 -11.93 3.11
N VAL A 209 13.48 -12.15 3.63
CA VAL A 209 13.15 -12.16 5.06
C VAL A 209 13.54 -13.49 5.68
N THR A 210 13.10 -14.63 5.12
CA THR A 210 13.36 -15.97 5.67
C THR A 210 14.84 -16.29 5.79
N GLU A 211 15.69 -15.74 4.90
CA GLU A 211 17.14 -15.89 5.00
C GLU A 211 17.70 -15.27 6.28
N ARG A 212 17.16 -14.12 6.70
CA ARG A 212 17.68 -13.25 7.77
C ARG A 212 16.93 -13.38 9.09
N LEU A 213 15.67 -13.78 9.05
CA LEU A 213 14.79 -13.92 10.21
C LEU A 213 14.41 -15.40 10.39
N LYS A 214 14.63 -15.93 11.59
CA LYS A 214 14.40 -17.33 12.00
C LYS A 214 13.35 -17.35 13.11
N VAL A 215 12.11 -17.11 12.72
CA VAL A 215 10.95 -17.03 13.61
C VAL A 215 9.91 -18.06 13.14
N GLN A 216 9.28 -18.75 14.09
CA GLN A 216 8.16 -19.65 13.80
C GLN A 216 6.89 -18.84 13.52
N GLU A 217 6.06 -19.30 12.58
CA GLU A 217 4.80 -18.62 12.22
C GLU A 217 3.88 -18.37 13.43
N SER A 218 3.85 -19.30 14.39
CA SER A 218 3.07 -19.18 15.64
C SER A 218 3.51 -18.03 16.55
N CYS A 219 4.72 -17.51 16.36
CA CYS A 219 5.28 -16.38 17.11
C CYS A 219 5.18 -15.06 16.35
N TRP A 220 4.52 -15.02 15.19
CA TRP A 220 4.44 -13.84 14.33
C TRP A 220 3.02 -13.27 14.28
N ASN A 221 2.85 -11.99 14.65
CA ASN A 221 1.53 -11.36 14.62
C ASN A 221 1.61 -9.84 14.39
N CYS A 222 1.20 -9.35 13.21
CA CYS A 222 1.09 -7.92 12.92
C CYS A 222 -0.33 -7.34 13.06
N ALA A 223 -1.32 -8.14 13.49
CA ALA A 223 -2.74 -7.76 13.46
C ALA A 223 -3.21 -7.03 14.72
N GLY A 224 -2.73 -7.45 15.88
CA GLY A 224 -3.23 -6.99 17.17
C GLY A 224 -2.42 -7.55 18.34
N ASN A 225 -2.87 -7.26 19.55
CA ASN A 225 -2.24 -7.73 20.77
C ASN A 225 -3.26 -8.54 21.57
N GLU A 226 -2.94 -9.81 21.82
CA GLU A 226 -3.77 -10.71 22.61
C GLU A 226 -3.31 -10.70 24.06
N TRP A 227 -4.22 -10.96 24.99
CA TRP A 227 -3.86 -11.18 26.39
C TRP A 227 -3.01 -12.44 26.54
N ALA A 228 -1.96 -12.38 27.36
CA ALA A 228 -1.13 -13.55 27.62
C ALA A 228 -1.89 -14.63 28.41
N PHE A 229 -2.75 -14.20 29.32
CA PHE A 229 -3.53 -15.06 30.20
C PHE A 229 -4.94 -14.51 30.38
N LEU A 230 -5.94 -15.38 30.27
CA LEU A 230 -7.36 -15.02 30.50
C LEU A 230 -7.59 -14.45 31.90
N THR A 231 -6.87 -14.96 32.90
CA THR A 231 -6.98 -14.47 34.29
C THR A 231 -6.50 -13.03 34.45
N GLU A 232 -5.48 -12.61 33.69
CA GLU A 232 -4.99 -11.23 33.68
C GLU A 232 -6.02 -10.30 33.00
N GLU A 233 -6.66 -10.77 31.93
CA GLU A 233 -7.75 -10.06 31.26
C GLU A 233 -8.98 -9.87 32.18
N GLU A 234 -9.41 -10.93 32.87
CA GLU A 234 -10.51 -10.88 33.83
C GLU A 234 -10.19 -9.92 34.98
N SER A 235 -8.98 -10.00 35.55
CA SER A 235 -8.52 -9.09 36.62
C SER A 235 -8.52 -7.64 36.17
N TYR A 236 -8.11 -7.36 34.93
CA TYR A 236 -8.15 -6.01 34.37
C TYR A 236 -9.59 -5.50 34.23
N LYS A 237 -10.53 -6.35 33.77
CA LYS A 237 -11.95 -5.99 33.64
C LYS A 237 -12.60 -5.66 34.98
N GLU A 238 -12.17 -6.28 36.07
CA GLU A 238 -12.69 -6.01 37.43
C GLU A 238 -12.34 -4.62 37.97
N ILE A 239 -11.29 -3.97 37.45
CA ILE A 239 -10.88 -2.62 37.87
C ILE A 239 -11.89 -1.54 37.42
N GLY A 240 -12.79 -1.90 36.49
CA GLY A 240 -13.86 -1.03 35.99
C GLY A 240 -13.38 -0.03 34.94
N LEU A 241 -14.33 0.71 34.36
CA LEU A 241 -14.08 1.73 33.33
C LEU A 241 -13.26 2.88 33.92
N GLN A 242 -11.96 2.90 33.61
CA GLN A 242 -11.16 4.10 33.75
C GLN A 242 -11.50 5.08 32.61
N THR A 243 -11.62 6.37 32.93
CA THR A 243 -11.80 7.41 31.92
C THR A 243 -10.45 7.65 31.22
N PHE A 244 -10.32 7.15 29.99
CA PHE A 244 -9.14 7.39 29.16
C PHE A 244 -9.31 8.64 28.30
N SER A 245 -8.19 9.23 27.89
CA SER A 245 -8.21 10.37 26.95
C SER A 245 -8.87 9.96 25.63
N PRO A 246 -9.67 10.84 24.99
CA PRO A 246 -10.18 10.61 23.64
C PRO A 246 -9.08 10.26 22.63
N ASP A 247 -7.85 10.73 22.85
CA ASP A 247 -6.70 10.46 21.99
C ASP A 247 -6.24 8.98 22.03
N MET A 248 -6.66 8.21 23.04
CA MET A 248 -6.38 6.77 23.17
C MET A 248 -7.46 5.90 22.53
N VAL A 249 -8.58 6.48 22.11
CA VAL A 249 -9.68 5.73 21.50
C VAL A 249 -9.40 5.50 20.01
N CYS A 250 -9.30 4.24 19.61
CA CYS A 250 -9.16 3.87 18.21
C CYS A 250 -10.53 3.62 17.59
N ALA A 251 -10.76 4.15 16.39
CA ALA A 251 -11.85 3.65 15.54
C ALA A 251 -11.49 2.22 15.07
N LEU A 252 -12.47 1.30 15.09
CA LEU A 252 -12.33 -0.03 14.49
C LEU A 252 -11.74 0.09 13.07
N TYR A 253 -10.79 -0.78 12.76
CA TYR A 253 -10.06 -0.80 11.48
C TYR A 253 -11.03 -0.67 10.31
N ASP A 254 -11.07 0.50 9.70
CA ASP A 254 -11.68 0.63 8.39
C ASP A 254 -10.56 0.59 7.34
N ASN A 255 -10.17 -0.62 6.97
CA ASN A 255 -9.34 -0.88 5.78
C ASN A 255 -9.93 -0.23 4.50
N GLN A 256 -11.12 0.38 4.55
CA GLN A 256 -11.84 0.93 3.42
C GLN A 256 -11.36 2.32 2.97
N VAL A 257 -10.63 3.10 3.78
CA VAL A 257 -10.27 4.48 3.38
C VAL A 257 -8.82 4.85 3.71
N VAL A 258 -7.87 4.14 3.10
CA VAL A 258 -6.50 4.66 2.98
C VAL A 258 -6.47 5.62 1.78
N SER A 259 -6.50 6.92 2.06
CA SER A 259 -6.21 7.96 1.06
C SER A 259 -4.75 8.43 1.18
N GLU A 260 -4.26 9.16 0.18
CA GLU A 260 -2.96 9.81 0.27
C GLU A 260 -2.86 10.70 1.53
N SER A 261 -3.98 11.31 1.94
CA SER A 261 -4.13 12.12 3.16
C SER A 261 -4.62 11.35 4.40
N GLY A 262 -4.87 10.04 4.29
CA GLY A 262 -5.39 9.21 5.38
C GLY A 262 -4.27 8.81 6.34
N GLY A 263 -4.61 8.65 7.62
CA GLY A 263 -3.62 8.36 8.66
C GLY A 263 -3.03 6.94 8.63
N ASP A 264 -3.73 5.95 8.06
CA ASP A 264 -3.22 4.57 8.02
C ASP A 264 -2.27 4.33 6.85
N LYS A 265 -0.98 4.15 7.15
CA LYS A 265 0.08 3.79 6.21
C LYS A 265 0.64 2.38 6.44
N SER A 266 -0.01 1.57 7.26
CA SER A 266 0.48 0.25 7.66
C SER A 266 0.71 -0.69 6.47
N SER A 267 -0.13 -0.61 5.44
CA SER A 267 0.00 -1.43 4.23
C SER A 267 1.24 -1.11 3.40
N PHE A 268 1.89 0.04 3.64
CA PHE A 268 3.10 0.45 2.95
C PHE A 268 4.37 0.28 3.79
N THR A 269 4.24 -0.25 5.01
CA THR A 269 5.37 -0.54 5.89
C THR A 269 5.83 -1.97 5.66
N PHE A 270 7.11 -2.11 5.31
CA PHE A 270 7.72 -3.39 4.92
C PHE A 270 9.00 -3.66 5.70
N LEU A 271 9.32 -4.95 5.76
CA LEU A 271 10.62 -5.47 6.15
C LEU A 271 11.45 -5.72 4.88
N LEU A 272 12.50 -4.91 4.67
CA LEU A 272 13.37 -4.95 3.50
C LEU A 272 14.80 -5.40 3.89
N PRO A 273 15.54 -6.07 3.00
CA PRO A 273 16.95 -6.32 3.23
C PRO A 273 17.72 -4.99 3.24
N LYS A 274 18.67 -4.84 4.16
CA LYS A 274 19.61 -3.73 4.14
C LYS A 274 20.82 -4.13 3.28
N ASP A 275 21.04 -3.39 2.19
CA ASP A 275 22.10 -3.65 1.20
C ASP A 275 23.43 -4.00 1.89
N ASP A 276 23.97 -5.18 1.56
CA ASP A 276 25.22 -5.77 2.07
C ASP A 276 25.23 -6.31 3.52
N SER A 277 24.08 -6.44 4.19
CA SER A 277 24.01 -6.98 5.56
C SER A 277 23.07 -8.18 5.71
N SER A 278 23.36 -9.02 6.71
CA SER A 278 22.43 -10.04 7.22
C SER A 278 21.24 -9.44 7.99
N SER A 279 21.11 -8.10 8.00
CA SER A 279 20.10 -7.38 8.77
C SER A 279 18.93 -6.93 7.89
N LEU A 280 17.79 -6.76 8.55
CA LEU A 280 16.57 -6.26 7.95
C LEU A 280 16.35 -4.80 8.36
N LEU A 281 15.59 -4.10 7.53
CA LEU A 281 15.22 -2.71 7.71
C LEU A 281 13.70 -2.61 7.67
N VAL A 282 13.11 -1.94 8.67
CA VAL A 282 11.70 -1.57 8.62
C VAL A 282 11.58 -0.16 8.08
N CYS A 283 10.80 0.04 7.02
CA CYS A 283 10.56 1.36 6.43
C CYS A 283 9.20 1.42 5.72
N SER A 284 8.71 2.63 5.49
CA SER A 284 7.59 2.88 4.57
C SER A 284 8.10 3.14 3.15
N ILE A 285 7.42 2.61 2.13
CA ILE A 285 7.76 2.88 0.72
C ILE A 285 7.09 4.15 0.16
N ILE A 286 6.31 4.84 0.99
CA ILE A 286 5.66 6.13 0.70
C ILE A 286 6.05 7.17 1.75
N PRO A 287 5.87 8.48 1.47
CA PRO A 287 6.01 9.50 2.50
C PRO A 287 5.00 9.29 3.62
N VAL A 288 5.45 9.55 4.86
CA VAL A 288 4.65 9.43 6.09
C VAL A 288 4.65 10.78 6.79
N HIS A 289 3.49 11.22 7.26
CA HIS A 289 3.32 12.45 8.03
C HIS A 289 3.31 12.16 9.53
N GLU A 290 3.58 13.19 10.33
CA GLU A 290 3.46 13.09 11.78
C GLU A 290 2.03 12.66 12.18
N GLY A 291 1.94 11.69 13.10
CA GLY A 291 0.67 11.12 13.55
C GLY A 291 0.17 9.93 12.73
N ASP A 292 0.69 9.69 11.53
CA ASP A 292 0.31 8.55 10.70
C ASP A 292 0.58 7.22 11.44
N PHE A 293 -0.38 6.30 11.33
CA PHE A 293 -0.32 4.94 11.83
C PHE A 293 0.46 4.03 10.87
N LEU A 294 1.45 3.32 11.39
CA LEU A 294 2.37 2.47 10.61
C LEU A 294 2.16 0.97 10.85
N GLY A 295 1.33 0.59 11.81
CA GLY A 295 1.01 -0.81 12.13
C GLY A 295 1.01 -1.08 13.63
N VAL A 296 0.90 -2.35 13.99
CA VAL A 296 0.88 -2.84 15.37
C VAL A 296 2.27 -3.29 15.80
N PHE A 297 2.71 -2.85 16.97
CA PHE A 297 3.88 -3.41 17.64
C PHE A 297 3.47 -4.70 18.35
N SER A 298 4.06 -5.82 17.94
CA SER A 298 3.63 -7.15 18.35
C SER A 298 4.03 -7.49 19.77
N GLY A 299 3.21 -8.29 20.43
CA GLY A 299 3.41 -8.76 21.79
C GLY A 299 2.10 -9.18 22.43
N LYS A 300 2.18 -9.72 23.64
CA LYS A 300 1.04 -10.10 24.46
C LYS A 300 0.76 -9.05 25.54
N ILE A 301 -0.50 -8.72 25.74
CA ILE A 301 -0.92 -7.83 26.83
C ILE A 301 -0.78 -8.58 28.16
N ARG A 302 -0.19 -7.91 29.14
CA ARG A 302 0.03 -8.39 30.49
C ARG A 302 -0.63 -7.47 31.50
N PHE A 303 -1.22 -8.05 32.52
CA PHE A 303 -1.67 -7.34 33.71
C PHE A 303 -1.06 -7.98 34.97
N SER A 304 0.16 -7.56 35.32
CA SER A 304 0.95 -8.13 36.40
C SER A 304 1.99 -7.16 36.93
N GLU A 305 2.34 -7.30 38.21
CA GLU A 305 3.46 -6.58 38.85
C GLU A 305 4.82 -7.05 38.31
N THR A 306 4.89 -8.29 37.82
CA THR A 306 6.10 -8.82 37.19
C THR A 306 6.32 -8.14 35.84
N TRP A 307 7.41 -7.38 35.72
CA TRP A 307 7.73 -6.58 34.54
C TRP A 307 9.08 -6.99 33.95
N SER A 308 9.14 -7.11 32.61
CA SER A 308 10.39 -7.37 31.89
C SER A 308 11.04 -6.06 31.42
N PRO A 309 12.24 -5.68 31.92
CA PRO A 309 12.94 -4.49 31.45
C PRO A 309 13.45 -4.63 30.01
N THR A 310 13.63 -5.85 29.51
CA THR A 310 14.15 -6.13 28.16
C THR A 310 13.05 -6.25 27.12
N HIS A 311 11.90 -6.85 27.47
CA HIS A 311 10.81 -7.18 26.54
C HIS A 311 9.48 -6.44 26.83
N GLY A 312 9.46 -5.58 27.84
CA GLY A 312 8.26 -4.83 28.22
C GLY A 312 8.12 -3.49 27.50
N ILE A 313 6.89 -3.12 27.13
CA ILE A 313 6.45 -1.74 26.88
C ILE A 313 5.39 -1.36 27.94
N ARG A 314 5.60 -0.27 28.69
CA ARG A 314 4.69 0.14 29.77
C ARG A 314 3.37 0.65 29.20
N GLY A 315 2.27 0.21 29.79
CA GLY A 315 0.92 0.68 29.49
C GLY A 315 0.55 1.96 30.22
N PRO A 316 -0.65 2.49 29.94
CA PRO A 316 -1.17 3.72 30.55
C PRO A 316 -1.61 3.55 32.02
N VAL A 317 -1.73 2.31 32.50
CA VAL A 317 -2.15 1.98 33.87
C VAL A 317 -1.07 1.13 34.54
N ASP A 318 -0.95 1.26 35.86
CA ASP A 318 -0.07 0.39 36.65
C ASP A 318 -0.36 -1.09 36.37
N ASN A 319 0.70 -1.89 36.35
CA ASN A 319 0.67 -3.33 36.05
C ASN A 319 0.22 -3.71 34.64
N LEU A 320 -0.27 -2.78 33.81
CA LEU A 320 -0.56 -3.02 32.40
C LEU A 320 0.70 -2.82 31.56
N TRP A 321 1.05 -3.83 30.77
CA TRP A 321 2.18 -3.73 29.85
C TRP A 321 2.09 -4.71 28.69
N LEU A 322 2.91 -4.47 27.65
CA LEU A 322 3.05 -5.36 26.51
C LEU A 322 4.35 -6.17 26.64
N ASP A 323 4.25 -7.48 26.54
CA ASP A 323 5.35 -8.43 26.53
C ASP A 323 5.61 -8.97 25.13
N TYR A 324 6.73 -8.61 24.51
CA TYR A 324 7.10 -9.12 23.18
C TYR A 324 8.11 -10.27 23.22
N SER A 325 8.34 -10.91 24.38
CA SER A 325 9.28 -12.04 24.51
C SER A 325 8.88 -13.28 23.72
N GLN A 326 7.59 -13.51 23.47
CA GLN A 326 7.05 -14.71 22.81
C GLN A 326 6.44 -14.45 21.43
N VAL A 327 6.09 -13.20 21.15
CA VAL A 327 5.40 -12.80 19.92
C VAL A 327 6.10 -11.57 19.35
N THR A 328 6.41 -11.64 18.06
CA THR A 328 7.10 -10.60 17.31
C THR A 328 6.34 -10.30 16.01
N GLY A 329 6.85 -9.36 15.23
CA GLY A 329 6.27 -8.94 13.96
C GLY A 329 7.17 -7.94 13.25
N THR A 330 6.68 -7.39 12.14
CA THR A 330 7.44 -6.47 11.29
C THR A 330 7.96 -5.28 12.09
N LEU A 331 7.13 -4.67 12.92
CA LEU A 331 7.50 -3.46 13.68
C LEU A 331 8.40 -3.75 14.90
N ASN A 332 8.54 -5.00 15.33
CA ASN A 332 9.50 -5.37 16.35
C ASN A 332 10.94 -5.36 15.81
N GLN A 333 11.12 -5.33 14.47
CA GLN A 333 12.42 -5.24 13.78
C GLN A 333 12.88 -3.80 13.50
N MET A 334 12.16 -2.79 13.98
CA MET A 334 12.57 -1.39 13.84
C MET A 334 13.91 -1.14 14.51
N LEU A 335 14.64 -0.13 14.02
CA LEU A 335 15.82 0.33 14.73
C LEU A 335 15.40 0.94 16.08
N VAL A 336 16.28 0.82 17.05
CA VAL A 336 16.04 1.33 18.41
C VAL A 336 17.16 2.30 18.78
N SER A 337 16.78 3.49 19.23
CA SER A 337 17.70 4.46 19.85
C SER A 337 17.73 4.28 21.37
N GLU A 338 18.80 4.76 21.99
CA GLU A 338 18.91 4.81 23.45
C GLU A 338 17.78 5.67 24.06
N PRO A 339 17.45 5.48 25.36
CA PRO A 339 16.48 6.35 26.04
C PRO A 339 16.90 7.83 25.94
N GLY A 340 15.98 8.70 25.54
CA GLY A 340 16.22 10.11 25.22
C GLY A 340 16.87 10.36 23.85
N GLY A 341 17.12 9.31 23.06
CA GLY A 341 17.75 9.38 21.75
C GLY A 341 16.82 9.86 20.63
N SER A 342 17.38 10.01 19.42
CA SER A 342 16.60 10.42 18.25
C SER A 342 15.70 9.28 17.75
N ALA A 343 14.39 9.51 17.73
CA ALA A 343 13.39 8.64 17.14
C ALA A 343 12.59 9.37 16.04
N ASN A 344 11.99 8.61 15.12
CA ASN A 344 11.03 9.13 14.13
C ASN A 344 9.65 8.46 14.23
N VAL A 345 9.52 7.44 15.10
CA VAL A 345 8.26 6.82 15.46
C VAL A 345 8.15 6.65 16.98
N ARG A 346 6.93 6.46 17.47
CA ARG A 346 6.63 6.14 18.86
C ARG A 346 5.63 4.99 18.95
N THR A 347 5.77 4.17 20.00
CA THR A 347 4.72 3.23 20.39
C THR A 347 3.62 3.98 21.14
N HIS A 348 2.36 3.65 20.85
CA HIS A 348 1.21 4.34 21.40
C HIS A 348 0.14 3.31 21.80
N TRP A 349 -0.37 3.43 23.01
CA TRP A 349 -1.43 2.55 23.51
C TRP A 349 -2.79 3.05 23.06
N GLU A 350 -3.56 2.14 22.49
CA GLU A 350 -4.88 2.41 21.94
C GLU A 350 -5.89 1.42 22.48
N LEU A 351 -7.06 1.93 22.82
CA LEU A 351 -8.22 1.18 23.25
C LEU A 351 -8.99 0.67 22.02
N ILE A 352 -9.37 -0.62 22.03
CA ILE A 352 -10.22 -1.22 21.01
C ILE A 352 -11.58 -1.55 21.63
N TYR A 353 -12.65 -1.08 20.98
CA TYR A 353 -14.02 -1.50 21.28
C TYR A 353 -14.42 -2.64 20.35
N ASP A 354 -14.91 -3.75 20.89
CA ASP A 354 -15.30 -4.93 20.10
C ASP A 354 -16.68 -4.75 19.42
N ASP A 355 -17.55 -3.86 19.92
CA ASP A 355 -18.86 -3.58 19.33
C ASP A 355 -19.29 -2.12 19.51
N VAL A 356 -20.01 -1.56 18.53
CA VAL A 356 -20.49 -0.16 18.55
C VAL A 356 -21.61 0.03 19.59
N ASP A 357 -22.29 -1.06 19.96
CA ASP A 357 -23.47 -1.06 20.85
C ASP A 357 -23.20 -1.55 22.28
N THR A 358 -21.94 -1.87 22.65
CA THR A 358 -21.59 -2.20 24.03
C THR A 358 -20.47 -1.29 24.56
N GLU A 359 -20.75 -0.58 25.66
CA GLU A 359 -19.80 0.31 26.36
C GLU A 359 -18.65 -0.44 27.06
N ASN A 360 -18.52 -1.75 26.86
CA ASN A 360 -17.51 -2.57 27.48
C ASN A 360 -16.27 -2.64 26.58
N CYS A 361 -15.30 -1.78 26.85
CA CYS A 361 -13.94 -1.92 26.35
C CYS A 361 -13.34 -3.27 26.83
N THR A 362 -12.82 -4.06 25.91
CA THR A 362 -12.29 -5.41 26.20
C THR A 362 -10.83 -5.61 25.81
N SER A 363 -10.21 -4.75 25.00
CA SER A 363 -8.86 -5.02 24.49
C SER A 363 -8.00 -3.78 24.22
N TRP A 364 -6.69 -3.98 24.32
CA TRP A 364 -5.64 -2.99 24.09
C TRP A 364 -4.85 -3.30 22.84
N ARG A 365 -4.34 -2.26 22.19
CA ARG A 365 -3.38 -2.33 21.09
C ARG A 365 -2.19 -1.44 21.38
N VAL A 366 -1.01 -1.86 20.96
CA VAL A 366 0.15 -0.98 20.87
C VAL A 366 0.41 -0.68 19.41
N SER A 367 0.03 0.52 18.97
CA SER A 367 0.30 1.00 17.62
C SER A 367 1.67 1.67 17.52
N VAL A 368 2.22 1.69 16.31
CA VAL A 368 3.38 2.52 15.97
C VAL A 368 2.87 3.70 15.15
N LYS A 369 3.14 4.92 15.64
CA LYS A 369 2.80 6.17 14.96
C LYS A 369 4.06 6.97 14.65
N ALA A 370 4.06 7.67 13.52
CA ALA A 370 5.12 8.60 13.19
C ALA A 370 5.13 9.78 14.17
N SER A 371 6.30 10.15 14.66
CA SER A 371 6.50 11.32 15.55
C SER A 371 7.00 12.55 14.79
N LYS A 372 7.37 12.38 13.52
CA LYS A 372 7.76 13.44 12.58
C LYS A 372 7.61 12.93 11.15
N PRO A 373 7.70 13.78 10.12
CA PRO A 373 7.69 13.33 8.73
C PRO A 373 8.83 12.33 8.44
N ILE A 374 8.50 11.24 7.73
CA ILE A 374 9.45 10.18 7.35
C ILE A 374 9.46 10.06 5.82
N MET A 375 10.65 10.08 5.23
CA MET A 375 10.80 9.94 3.79
C MET A 375 10.67 8.46 3.36
N PRO A 376 10.26 8.17 2.11
CA PRO A 376 10.26 6.81 1.60
C PRO A 376 11.62 6.13 1.79
N PHE A 377 11.59 4.87 2.25
CA PHE A 377 12.76 4.03 2.55
C PHE A 377 13.65 4.52 3.70
N GLU A 378 13.26 5.59 4.39
CA GLU A 378 13.92 5.98 5.63
C GLU A 378 13.62 4.92 6.72
N PRO A 379 14.63 4.47 7.48
CA PRO A 379 14.45 3.55 8.59
C PRO A 379 13.45 4.05 9.62
N LEU A 380 12.55 3.19 10.08
CA LEU A 380 11.79 3.45 11.30
C LEU A 380 12.69 3.23 12.51
N VAL A 381 12.79 4.27 13.34
CA VAL A 381 13.59 4.30 14.57
C VAL A 381 12.68 4.68 15.72
N ARG A 382 12.49 3.76 16.66
CA ARG A 382 11.81 4.02 17.93
C ARG A 382 12.81 4.26 19.05
N GLU A 383 12.36 4.95 20.09
CA GLU A 383 13.11 5.04 21.35
C GLU A 383 12.97 3.73 22.15
N ALA A 384 14.04 3.31 22.83
CA ALA A 384 13.96 2.25 23.83
C ALA A 384 13.27 2.78 25.10
N ALA A 385 12.39 1.97 25.68
CA ALA A 385 11.79 2.31 26.97
C ALA A 385 12.80 2.29 28.13
N GLN A 386 13.83 1.43 28.01
CA GLN A 386 14.86 1.19 29.02
C GLN A 386 16.21 0.87 28.35
N GLN A 387 17.30 1.02 29.10
CA GLN A 387 18.65 0.77 28.59
C GLN A 387 18.86 -0.71 28.21
N GLU A 388 18.29 -1.62 28.99
CA GLU A 388 18.38 -3.07 28.77
C GLU A 388 17.72 -3.47 27.45
N GLN A 389 16.60 -2.85 27.13
CA GLN A 389 15.92 -3.02 25.84
C GLN A 389 16.79 -2.50 24.68
N TYR A 390 17.44 -1.34 24.83
CA TYR A 390 18.36 -0.84 23.81
C TYR A 390 19.50 -1.82 23.55
N VAL A 391 20.12 -2.35 24.62
CA VAL A 391 21.22 -3.33 24.52
C VAL A 391 20.76 -4.63 23.83
N LEU A 392 19.56 -5.12 24.13
CA LEU A 392 18.97 -6.29 23.45
C LEU A 392 18.87 -6.05 21.93
N HIS A 393 18.38 -4.87 21.53
CA HIS A 393 18.14 -4.51 20.14
C HIS A 393 19.41 -4.20 19.33
N LEU A 394 20.56 -4.03 19.99
CA LEU A 394 21.87 -3.93 19.32
C LEU A 394 22.39 -5.28 18.83
N SER A 395 21.85 -6.40 19.31
CA SER A 395 22.36 -7.74 19.00
C SER A 395 21.82 -8.30 17.69
N PRO A 396 22.67 -8.60 16.69
CA PRO A 396 22.25 -9.24 15.45
C PRO A 396 21.65 -10.64 15.66
N GLU A 397 22.11 -11.38 16.68
CA GLU A 397 21.58 -12.71 17.00
C GLU A 397 20.16 -12.63 17.56
N HIS A 398 19.87 -11.61 18.39
CA HIS A 398 18.50 -11.39 18.83
C HIS A 398 17.61 -10.92 17.67
N ALA A 399 18.09 -10.03 16.81
CA ALA A 399 17.36 -9.60 15.61
C ALA A 399 17.00 -10.80 14.71
N LYS A 400 17.94 -11.71 14.47
CA LYS A 400 17.71 -12.94 13.69
C LYS A 400 16.61 -13.82 14.27
N ARG A 401 16.38 -13.81 15.59
CA ARG A 401 15.30 -14.56 16.26
C ARG A 401 14.04 -13.73 16.49
N GLY A 402 13.94 -12.55 15.91
CA GLY A 402 12.79 -11.68 16.09
C GLY A 402 12.72 -10.99 17.46
N PHE A 403 13.84 -10.93 18.19
CA PHE A 403 13.94 -10.48 19.59
C PHE A 403 13.08 -11.28 20.57
N LEU A 404 12.87 -12.56 20.26
CA LEU A 404 12.21 -13.51 21.15
C LEU A 404 13.18 -14.06 22.20
N GLU A 405 12.63 -14.46 23.35
CA GLU A 405 13.34 -15.28 24.33
C GLU A 405 13.52 -16.70 23.81
N LEU A 406 14.59 -17.36 24.24
CA LEU A 406 14.79 -18.77 23.96
C LEU A 406 13.78 -19.56 24.81
N CYS A 407 12.90 -20.34 24.17
CA CYS A 407 12.24 -21.42 24.89
C CYS A 407 13.32 -22.41 25.31
N GLU A 408 13.38 -22.76 26.60
CA GLU A 408 14.23 -23.83 27.12
C GLU A 408 13.75 -25.21 26.66
N THR A 409 13.65 -25.46 25.35
CA THR A 409 13.53 -26.79 24.75
C THR A 409 13.85 -26.66 23.26
N ASP A 410 15.13 -26.79 22.92
CA ASP A 410 15.61 -27.27 21.61
C ASP A 410 16.32 -28.61 21.82
#